data_AF-A0A4D4KS66-F1
#
_entry.id   AF-A0A4D4KS66-F1
#
_cell.length_a   1.000
_cell.length_b   1.000
_cell.length_c   1.000
_cell.angle_alpha   90.00
_cell.angle_beta   90.00
_cell.angle_gamma   90.00
#
_symmetry.space_group_name_H-M   'P 1'
#
loop_
_entity.id
_entity.type
_entity.pdbx_description
1 polymer ?
#
loop_
_entity_poly.entity_id
_entity_poly.type
_entity_poly.pdbx_seq_one_letter_code
_entity_poly.pdbx_strand_id
1 'polypeptide(L)'
;MDKFAETEFELDDDGLPVIANASATLHCSRHATYDGGDHTILTGRVDRADLGVDSPAVYFRRNFHTPATRSAPEWRAPSTSLPMDTGCAAADTAVS
;
A
#
# COMPACT_ATOMS: atom_id res chain seq x y z
N MET A 1 -0.09 -18.61 20.43
CA MET A 1 -0.89 -18.75 19.19
C MET A 1 0.02 -18.37 18.05
N ASP A 2 0.14 -19.22 17.05
CA ASP A 2 0.92 -18.94 15.84
C ASP A 2 -0.03 -18.32 14.80
N LYS A 3 0.23 -17.07 14.40
CA LYS A 3 -0.62 -16.33 13.46
C LYS A 3 -0.49 -16.83 12.03
N PHE A 4 0.59 -17.55 11.72
CA PHE A 4 0.90 -18.00 10.36
C PHE A 4 0.61 -19.49 10.15
N ALA A 5 0.27 -20.24 11.20
CA ALA A 5 0.07 -21.69 11.13
C ALA A 5 -1.02 -22.12 10.13
N GLU A 6 -2.01 -21.27 9.85
CA GLU A 6 -3.14 -21.56 8.95
C GLU A 6 -3.19 -20.61 7.73
N THR A 7 -2.14 -19.82 7.49
CA THR A 7 -2.08 -18.89 6.35
C THR A 7 -0.98 -19.33 5.40
N GLU A 8 -1.30 -19.53 4.13
CA GLU A 8 -0.30 -19.75 3.09
C GLU A 8 0.47 -18.44 2.82
N PHE A 9 1.78 -18.49 3.01
CA PHE A 9 2.69 -17.38 2.70
C PHE A 9 4.02 -17.93 2.18
N GLU A 10 4.70 -17.11 1.40
CA GLU A 10 6.07 -17.36 0.93
C GLU A 10 6.99 -16.25 1.44
N LEU A 11 8.30 -16.48 1.44
CA LEU A 11 9.26 -15.42 1.74
C LEU A 11 9.68 -14.75 0.43
N ASP A 12 9.77 -13.42 0.42
CA ASP A 12 10.36 -12.68 -0.69
C ASP A 12 11.90 -12.73 -0.67
N ASP A 13 12.53 -12.05 -1.63
CA ASP A 13 13.99 -11.99 -1.78
C ASP A 13 14.70 -11.40 -0.55
N ASP A 14 13.99 -10.62 0.27
CA ASP A 14 14.48 -10.02 1.51
C ASP A 14 14.15 -10.87 2.74
N GLY A 15 13.53 -12.04 2.55
CA GLY A 15 13.11 -12.95 3.61
C GLY A 15 11.86 -12.49 4.37
N LEU A 16 11.05 -11.60 3.81
CA LEU A 16 9.82 -11.09 4.41
C LEU A 16 8.61 -11.94 3.98
N PRO A 17 7.65 -12.20 4.89
CA PRO A 17 6.48 -13.01 4.55
C PRO A 17 5.51 -12.27 3.63
N VAL A 18 5.17 -12.91 2.52
CA VAL A 18 4.19 -12.49 1.51
C VAL A 18 3.01 -13.45 1.52
N ILE A 19 1.82 -12.94 1.85
CA ILE A 19 0.59 -13.74 1.93
C ILE A 19 0.15 -14.13 0.51
N ALA A 20 -0.15 -15.41 0.31
CA ALA A 20 -0.66 -15.92 -0.97
C ALA A 20 -2.06 -15.38 -1.28
N ASN A 21 -2.36 -15.18 -2.56
CA ASN A 21 -3.68 -14.73 -3.06
C ASN A 21 -4.14 -13.36 -2.48
N ALA A 22 -3.20 -12.49 -2.11
CA ALA A 22 -3.52 -11.11 -1.75
C ALA A 22 -3.96 -10.32 -2.99
N SER A 23 -5.00 -9.47 -2.86
CA SER A 23 -5.45 -8.59 -3.94
C SER A 23 -4.37 -7.61 -4.40
N ALA A 24 -3.45 -7.24 -3.50
CA ALA A 24 -2.23 -6.52 -3.81
C ALA A 24 -1.19 -6.74 -2.71
N THR A 25 0.09 -6.75 -3.10
CA THR A 25 1.23 -6.78 -2.19
C THR A 25 2.11 -5.56 -2.46
N LEU A 26 2.46 -4.83 -1.40
CA LEU A 26 3.37 -3.68 -1.47
C LEU A 26 4.66 -4.04 -0.73
N HIS A 27 5.76 -4.12 -1.47
CA HIS A 27 7.10 -4.27 -0.90
C HIS A 27 7.65 -2.88 -0.60
N CYS A 28 7.88 -2.63 0.69
CA CYS A 28 8.21 -1.31 1.18
C CYS A 28 9.43 -1.33 2.10
N SER A 29 10.34 -0.40 1.87
CA SER A 29 11.31 0.02 2.87
C SER A 29 10.68 0.99 3.87
N ARG A 30 10.98 0.83 5.17
CA ARG A 30 10.49 1.74 6.21
C ARG A 30 11.03 3.15 5.96
N HIS A 31 10.14 4.11 5.80
CA HIS A 31 10.50 5.50 5.54
C HIS A 31 10.52 6.34 6.82
N ALA A 32 9.42 6.36 7.58
CA ALA A 32 9.34 7.10 8.83
C ALA A 32 8.31 6.51 9.80
N THR A 33 8.40 6.96 11.06
CA THR A 33 7.46 6.63 12.13
C THR A 33 7.00 7.92 12.81
N TYR A 34 5.70 8.07 13.00
CA TYR A 34 5.10 9.25 13.65
C TYR A 34 4.24 8.83 14.84
N ASP A 35 4.17 9.70 15.85
CA ASP A 35 3.25 9.54 16.97
C ASP A 35 1.80 9.73 16.51
N GLY A 36 0.91 8.85 16.98
CA GLY A 36 -0.52 8.86 16.72
C GLY A 36 -1.34 8.71 18.01
N GLY A 37 -0.78 9.04 19.16
CA GLY A 37 -1.41 8.88 20.47
C GLY A 37 -1.28 7.45 20.99
N ASP A 38 -2.34 6.65 20.86
CA ASP A 38 -2.32 5.23 21.25
C ASP A 38 -1.83 4.31 20.10
N HIS A 39 -1.49 4.87 18.95
CA HIS A 39 -0.94 4.16 17.79
C HIS A 39 0.33 4.84 17.27
N THR A 40 1.11 4.10 16.49
CA THR A 40 2.22 4.64 15.68
C THR A 40 1.83 4.63 14.22
N ILE A 41 2.00 5.76 13.54
CA ILE A 41 1.81 5.84 12.09
C ILE A 41 3.14 5.46 11.43
N LEU A 42 3.12 4.42 10.60
CA LEU A 42 4.27 3.98 9.82
C LEU A 42 4.09 4.43 8.38
N THR A 43 5.10 5.07 7.80
CA THR A 43 5.15 5.32 6.35
C THR A 43 6.23 4.45 5.73
N GLY A 44 5.92 3.86 4.58
CA GLY A 44 6.84 3.05 3.79
C GLY A 44 7.00 3.65 2.39
N ARG A 45 8.22 3.61 1.88
CA ARG A 45 8.47 3.88 0.46
C ARG A 45 8.17 2.61 -0.31
N VAL A 46 7.25 2.66 -1.27
CA VAL A 46 6.94 1.51 -2.12
C VAL A 46 8.08 1.32 -3.11
N ASP A 47 8.77 0.19 -2.99
CA ASP A 47 9.88 -0.19 -3.87
C ASP A 47 9.39 -1.09 -5.01
N ARG A 48 8.38 -1.92 -4.74
CA ARG A 48 7.68 -2.77 -5.73
C ARG A 48 6.22 -3.00 -5.31
N ALA A 49 5.34 -3.16 -6.30
CA ALA A 49 3.94 -3.49 -6.09
C ALA A 49 3.55 -4.65 -7.02
N ASP A 50 2.96 -5.68 -6.43
CA ASP A 50 2.38 -6.81 -7.15
C ASP A 50 0.86 -6.75 -7.04
N LEU A 51 0.16 -6.97 -8.15
CA LEU A 51 -1.30 -6.93 -8.22
C LEU A 51 -1.85 -8.36 -8.32
N GLY A 52 -2.73 -8.69 -7.38
CA GLY A 52 -3.54 -9.90 -7.45
C GLY A 52 -4.74 -9.73 -8.37
N VAL A 53 -5.37 -10.84 -8.72
CA VAL A 53 -6.60 -10.87 -9.53
C VAL A 53 -7.86 -10.92 -8.68
N ASP A 54 -7.72 -11.24 -7.39
CA ASP A 54 -8.85 -11.41 -6.48
C ASP A 54 -9.41 -10.07 -6.00
N SER A 55 -10.72 -10.03 -5.81
CA SER A 55 -11.42 -8.84 -5.32
C SER A 55 -10.98 -8.49 -3.89
N PRO A 56 -10.68 -7.21 -3.60
CA PRO A 56 -10.24 -6.82 -2.26
C PRO A 56 -11.34 -7.01 -1.23
N ALA A 57 -10.97 -7.40 -0.01
CA ALA A 57 -11.91 -7.42 1.11
C ALA A 57 -12.29 -5.99 1.52
N VAL A 58 -13.59 -5.74 1.72
CA VAL A 58 -14.10 -4.46 2.22
C VAL A 58 -14.60 -4.64 3.65
N TYR A 59 -14.09 -3.83 4.57
CA TYR A 59 -14.58 -3.79 5.95
C TYR A 59 -15.45 -2.56 6.18
N PHE A 60 -16.74 -2.77 6.44
CA PHE A 60 -17.71 -1.70 6.67
C PHE A 60 -18.76 -2.12 7.70
N ARG A 61 -19.09 -1.19 8.62
CA ARG A 61 -20.04 -1.42 9.72
C ARG A 61 -19.77 -2.72 10.50
N ARG A 62 -18.50 -2.93 10.85
CA ARG A 62 -18.03 -4.10 11.61
C ARG A 62 -18.29 -5.46 10.93
N ASN A 63 -18.36 -5.48 9.60
CA ASN A 63 -18.56 -6.69 8.83
C ASN A 63 -17.67 -6.67 7.58
N PHE A 64 -17.31 -7.86 7.10
CA PHE A 64 -16.61 -8.06 5.84
C PHE A 64 -17.60 -8.17 4.68
N HIS A 65 -17.22 -7.59 3.54
CA HIS A 65 -18.01 -7.54 2.32
C HIS A 65 -17.11 -7.75 1.11
N THR A 66 -17.72 -8.18 0.00
CA THR A 66 -17.10 -8.13 -1.33
C THR A 66 -17.52 -6.85 -2.02
N PRO A 67 -16.61 -6.12 -2.68
CA PRO A 67 -16.95 -4.91 -3.42
C PRO A 67 -17.93 -5.24 -4.53
N ALA A 68 -18.96 -4.41 -4.69
CA ALA A 68 -19.83 -4.49 -5.85
C ALA A 68 -19.01 -4.19 -7.11
N THR A 69 -19.21 -4.98 -8.17
CA THR A 69 -18.65 -4.65 -9.48
C THR A 69 -19.26 -3.34 -9.95
N ARG A 70 -18.48 -2.26 -9.95
CA ARG A 70 -18.80 -1.04 -10.69
C ARG A 70 -17.98 -1.07 -11.96
N SER A 71 -18.57 -0.64 -13.08
CA SER A 71 -17.77 -0.24 -14.23
C SER A 71 -16.71 0.74 -13.73
N ALA A 72 -15.46 0.56 -14.18
CA ALA A 72 -14.40 1.47 -13.82
C ALA A 72 -14.89 2.90 -14.12
N PRO A 73 -14.86 3.83 -13.15
CA PRO A 73 -14.97 5.22 -13.53
C PRO A 73 -13.84 5.49 -14.53
N GLU A 74 -14.09 6.32 -15.53
CA GLU A 74 -13.05 6.84 -16.41
C GLU A 74 -12.00 7.58 -15.57
N TRP A 75 -11.05 6.84 -15.01
CA TRP A 75 -9.88 7.40 -14.37
C TRP A 75 -9.15 8.19 -15.45
N ARG A 76 -9.28 9.52 -15.40
CA ARG A 76 -8.41 10.41 -16.17
C ARG A 76 -7.02 10.23 -15.58
N ALA A 77 -6.16 9.50 -16.28
CA ALA A 77 -4.73 9.65 -16.10
C ALA A 77 -4.42 11.16 -16.09
N PRO A 78 -3.55 11.66 -15.19
CA PRO A 78 -3.07 13.03 -15.30
C PRO A 78 -2.56 13.21 -16.73
N SER A 79 -3.07 14.23 -17.44
CA SER A 79 -2.68 14.50 -18.81
C SER A 79 -1.15 14.57 -18.85
N THR A 80 -0.54 13.68 -19.62
CA THR A 80 0.91 13.62 -19.77
C THR A 80 1.38 14.87 -20.52
N SER A 81 1.62 15.95 -19.79
CA SER A 81 2.26 17.15 -20.33
C SER A 81 3.04 17.95 -19.29
N LEU A 82 3.48 17.34 -18.19
CA LEU A 82 4.58 17.89 -17.40
C LEU A 82 5.80 17.00 -17.65
N PRO A 83 6.90 17.54 -18.19
CA PRO A 83 8.13 16.78 -18.33
C PRO A 83 8.59 16.32 -16.95
N MET A 84 9.12 15.10 -16.88
CA MET A 84 9.82 14.61 -15.70
C MET A 84 11.01 15.53 -15.46
N ASP A 85 10.87 16.54 -14.59
CA ASP A 85 12.02 17.34 -14.19
C ASP A 85 12.88 16.50 -13.26
N THR A 86 14.11 16.25 -13.70
CA THR A 86 15.14 15.57 -12.92
C THR A 86 15.61 16.57 -11.86
N GLY A 87 14.94 16.61 -10.72
CA GLY A 87 15.19 17.62 -9.70
C GLY A 87 14.75 17.19 -8.31
N CYS A 88 15.51 16.28 -7.69
CA CYS A 88 15.58 16.24 -6.25
C CYS A 88 16.27 17.53 -5.78
N ALA A 89 15.51 18.50 -5.28
CA ALA A 89 16.05 19.63 -4.52
C ALA A 89 15.09 19.98 -3.39
N ALA A 90 15.61 19.90 -2.16
CA ALA A 90 14.95 20.29 -0.94
C ALA A 90 14.52 21.75 -0.97
N ALA A 91 13.37 22.05 -0.37
CA ALA A 91 13.06 23.40 0.10
C ALA A 91 12.27 23.30 1.41
N ASP A 92 12.97 23.64 2.49
CA ASP A 92 12.40 24.12 3.75
C ASP A 92 11.30 25.15 3.47
N THR A 93 10.23 25.13 4.26
CA THR A 93 9.46 26.35 4.51
C THR A 93 9.00 26.34 5.95
N ALA A 94 9.56 27.28 6.70
CA ALA A 94 9.19 27.67 8.04
C ALA A 94 7.70 28.05 8.11
N VAL A 95 7.04 27.61 9.19
CA VAL A 95 5.73 28.10 9.61
C VAL A 95 5.94 29.30 10.53
N SER A 96 5.29 30.42 10.20
CA SER A 96 5.17 31.61 11.04
C SER A 96 4.31 31.37 12.28
#